data_AF-A0A949U037-F1
#
_entry.id   AF-A0A949U037-F1
#
_cell.length_a   1.000
_cell.length_b   1.000
_cell.length_c   1.000
_cell.angle_alpha   90.00
_cell.angle_beta   90.00
_cell.angle_gamma   90.00
#
_symmetry.space_group_name_H-M   'P 1'
#
loop_
_entity.id
_entity.type
_entity.pdbx_description
1 polymer ?
#
loop_
_entity_poly.entity_id
_entity_poly.type
_entity_poly.pdbx_seq_one_letter_code
_entity_poly.pdbx_strand_id
1 'polypeptide(L)' 'MSFCPWQGPRTEVAGASPLTAIEVTGVVKRYGALAALDGVSLSVEEGEFFGLLGPNGAGKTTLIHVIAG' A
#
# COMPACT_ATOMS: atom_id res chain seq x y z
N MET A 1 -6.83 -46.32 -1.32
CA MET A 1 -5.92 -45.16 -1.32
C MET A 1 -6.63 -44.02 -2.01
N SER A 2 -7.35 -43.18 -1.25
CA SER A 2 -8.05 -42.01 -1.80
C SER A 2 -7.34 -40.77 -1.28
N PHE A 3 -6.67 -40.06 -2.18
CA PHE A 3 -5.98 -38.81 -1.92
C PHE A 3 -7.04 -37.71 -1.95
N CYS A 4 -7.35 -37.12 -0.80
CA CYS A 4 -8.14 -35.88 -0.79
C CYS A 4 -7.21 -34.73 -1.22
N PRO A 5 -7.47 -34.05 -2.36
CA PRO A 5 -6.71 -32.85 -2.70
C PRO A 5 -7.09 -31.76 -1.68
N TRP A 6 -6.08 -31.20 -1.01
CA TRP A 6 -6.24 -30.07 -0.12
C TRP A 6 -6.75 -28.88 -0.93
N GLN A 7 -8.04 -28.56 -0.76
CA GLN A 7 -8.65 -27.35 -1.30
C GLN A 7 -8.53 -26.29 -0.20
N GLY A 8 -7.38 -25.61 -0.18
CA GLY A 8 -7.14 -24.47 0.70
C GLY A 8 -8.22 -23.38 0.53
N PRO A 9 -8.29 -22.40 1.43
CA PRO A 9 -9.28 -21.33 1.35
C PRO A 9 -9.13 -20.56 0.03
N ARG A 10 -10.09 -20.76 -0.88
CA ARG A 10 -10.19 -20.03 -2.13
C ARG A 10 -10.84 -18.68 -1.81
N THR A 11 -10.02 -17.64 -1.63
CA THR A 11 -10.51 -16.26 -1.65
C THR A 11 -10.76 -15.85 -3.09
N GLU A 12 -11.91 -16.25 -3.62
CA GLU A 12 -12.44 -15.73 -4.88
C GLU A 12 -13.32 -14.51 -4.53
N VAL A 13 -12.79 -13.30 -4.71
CA VAL A 13 -13.60 -12.07 -4.60
C VAL A 13 -14.27 -11.85 -5.95
N ALA A 14 -15.39 -12.53 -6.16
CA ALA A 14 -16.26 -12.31 -7.31
C ALA A 14 -17.04 -10.99 -7.12
N GLY A 15 -16.74 -9.98 -7.95
CA GLY A 15 -17.72 -8.94 -8.31
C GLY A 15 -17.73 -7.63 -7.52
N ALA A 16 -16.71 -7.29 -6.75
CA ALA A 16 -16.55 -5.93 -6.22
C ALA A 16 -15.62 -5.13 -7.14
N SER A 17 -16.04 -3.95 -7.62
CA SER A 17 -15.09 -2.93 -8.08
C SER A 17 -14.10 -2.70 -6.94
N PRO A 18 -12.78 -2.71 -7.18
CA PRO A 18 -11.81 -2.68 -6.10
C PRO A 18 -12.08 -1.46 -5.20
N LEU A 19 -12.39 -1.72 -3.94
CA LEU A 19 -12.58 -0.67 -2.97
C LEU A 19 -11.19 -0.13 -2.62
N THR A 20 -10.96 1.15 -2.86
CA THR A 20 -9.70 1.79 -2.46
C THR A 20 -9.66 1.86 -0.93
N ALA A 21 -8.73 1.12 -0.32
CA ALA A 21 -8.56 1.08 1.13
C ALA A 21 -7.71 2.26 1.62
N ILE A 22 -6.72 2.69 0.83
CA ILE A 22 -5.86 3.84 1.11
C ILE A 22 -5.76 4.69 -0.14
N GLU A 23 -6.04 5.99 -0.03
CA GLU A 23 -5.83 6.97 -1.10
C GLU A 23 -5.00 8.13 -0.56
N VAL A 24 -3.94 8.47 -1.30
CA VAL A 24 -3.04 9.58 -1.00
C VAL A 24 -2.83 10.34 -2.29
N THR A 25 -3.02 11.66 -2.27
CA THR A 25 -2.92 12.50 -3.47
C THR A 25 -2.01 13.70 -3.21
N GLY A 26 -0.95 13.84 -4.00
CA GLY A 26 -0.06 15.00 -4.00
C GLY A 26 0.59 15.29 -2.65
N VAL A 27 0.86 14.28 -1.83
CA VAL A 27 1.40 14.48 -0.48
C VAL A 27 2.82 15.03 -0.54
N VAL A 28 2.98 16.20 0.07
CA VAL A 28 4.25 16.87 0.29
C VAL A 28 4.51 16.93 1.78
N LYS A 29 5.70 16.52 2.20
CA LYS A 29 6.16 16.64 3.58
C LYS A 29 7.54 17.26 3.59
N ARG A 30 7.69 18.35 4.33
CA ARG A 30 8.97 19.05 4.53
C ARG A 30 9.37 19.03 5.99
N TYR A 31 10.66 18.88 6.24
CA TYR A 31 11.30 19.09 7.53
C TYR A 31 12.29 20.25 7.37
N GLY A 32 11.86 21.45 7.78
CA GLY A 32 12.59 22.68 7.46
C GLY A 32 12.74 22.85 5.95
N ALA A 33 13.99 22.96 5.47
CA ALA A 33 14.31 23.11 4.05
C ALA A 33 14.27 21.78 3.27
N LEU A 34 14.29 20.62 3.93
CA LEU A 34 14.34 19.31 3.28
C LEU A 34 12.94 18.83 2.88
N ALA A 35 12.72 18.56 1.60
CA ALA A 35 11.54 17.83 1.13
C ALA A 35 11.71 16.33 1.37
N ALA A 36 11.00 15.79 2.36
CA ALA A 36 10.97 14.36 2.64
C ALA A 36 9.97 13.61 1.76
N LEU A 37 8.90 14.27 1.32
CA LEU A 37 7.98 13.81 0.27
C LEU A 37 7.68 15.01 -0.64
N ASP A 38 7.63 14.78 -1.95
CA ASP A 38 7.44 15.83 -2.95
C ASP A 38 6.37 15.41 -3.97
N GLY A 39 5.10 15.51 -3.58
CA GLY A 39 3.97 15.28 -4.47
C GLY A 39 3.62 13.80 -4.66
N VAL A 40 3.79 12.98 -3.63
CA VAL A 40 3.53 11.54 -3.71
C VAL A 40 2.03 11.27 -3.78
N SER A 41 1.61 10.52 -4.80
CA SER A 41 0.25 10.03 -4.94
C SER A 41 0.27 8.51 -5.05
N LEU A 42 -0.58 7.82 -4.27
CA LEU A 42 -0.72 6.37 -4.29
C LEU A 42 -2.15 5.97 -3.90
N SER A 43 -2.60 4.86 -4.47
CA SER A 43 -3.85 4.19 -4.11
C SER A 43 -3.53 2.74 -3.82
N VAL A 44 -4.08 2.20 -2.74
CA VAL A 44 -3.99 0.77 -2.40
C VAL A 44 -5.40 0.22 -2.30
N GLU A 45 -5.66 -0.85 -3.04
CA GLU A 45 -6.96 -1.52 -3.06
C GLU A 45 -7.12 -2.44 -1.85
N GLU A 46 -8.38 -2.72 -1.47
CA GLU A 46 -8.68 -3.66 -0.41
C GLU A 46 -8.22 -5.08 -0.79
N GLY A 47 -7.44 -5.72 0.09
CA GLY A 47 -6.84 -7.02 -0.17
C GLY A 47 -5.53 -6.99 -0.95
N GLU A 48 -5.05 -5.80 -1.35
CA GLU A 48 -3.76 -5.65 -2.01
C GLU A 48 -2.60 -5.63 -1.00
N PHE A 49 -1.50 -6.29 -1.35
CA PHE A 49 -0.25 -6.18 -0.59
C PHE A 49 0.66 -5.12 -1.21
N PHE A 50 0.75 -3.94 -0.57
CA PHE A 50 1.59 -2.83 -1.03
C PHE A 50 2.98 -2.84 -0.36
N GLY A 51 4.04 -2.83 -1.18
CA GLY A 51 5.43 -2.78 -0.73
C GLY A 51 6.12 -1.48 -1.14
N LEU A 52 6.66 -0.74 -0.16
CA LEU A 52 7.39 0.50 -0.41
C LEU A 52 8.91 0.27 -0.46
N LEU A 53 9.50 0.37 -1.66
CA LEU A 53 10.92 0.10 -1.91
C LEU A 53 11.67 1.37 -2.33
N GLY A 54 12.96 1.44 -2.01
CA GLY A 54 13.82 2.57 -2.36
C GLY A 54 15.04 2.72 -1.44
N PRO A 55 16.02 3.57 -1.79
CA PRO A 55 17.22 3.77 -1.00
C PRO A 55 16.94 4.40 0.37
N ASN A 56 17.95 4.37 1.26
CA ASN A 56 17.86 5.08 2.54
C ASN A 56 17.70 6.58 2.30
N GLY A 57 16.82 7.22 3.06
CA GLY A 57 16.50 8.65 2.88
C GLY A 57 15.46 8.98 1.80
N ALA A 58 14.95 8.00 1.04
CA ALA A 58 13.92 8.24 0.01
C ALA A 58 12.52 8.66 0.53
N GLY A 59 12.36 8.88 1.84
CA GLY A 59 11.07 9.27 2.43
C GLY A 59 10.11 8.12 2.74
N LYS A 60 10.53 6.86 2.63
CA LYS A 60 9.66 5.68 2.86
C LYS A 60 8.95 5.68 4.22
N THR A 61 9.73 5.78 5.30
CA THR A 61 9.20 5.86 6.66
C THR A 61 8.34 7.11 6.85
N THR A 62 8.71 8.22 6.23
CA THR A 62 7.91 9.46 6.23
C THR A 62 6.53 9.23 5.59
N LEU A 63 6.48 8.54 4.45
CA LEU A 63 5.22 8.22 3.76
C LEU A 63 4.34 7.30 4.61
N ILE A 64 4.93 6.26 5.21
CA ILE A 64 4.21 5.33 6.10
C ILE A 64 3.64 6.08 7.31
N HIS A 65 4.41 6.96 7.96
CA HIS A 65 3.90 7.77 9.07
C HIS A 65 2.78 8.71 8.64
N VAL A 66 2.88 9.33 7.46
CA VAL A 66 1.82 10.22 6.97
C VAL A 66 0.52 9.43 6.71
N ILE A 67 0.61 8.20 6.21
CA ILE A 67 -0.55 7.33 5.97
C ILE A 67 -1.14 6.80 7.29
N ALA A 68 -0.28 6.44 8.25
CA ALA A 68 -0.71 5.85 9.52
C ALA A 68 -1.35 6.86 10.49
N GLY A 69 -1.14 8.16 10.28
CA GLY A 69 -1.50 9.23 11.22
C GLY A 69 -0.51 9.39 12.36
#